data_AF-A0AAD4XBF7-F1
#
_entry.id   AF-A0AAD4XBF7-F1
#
_cell.length_a   1.000
_cell.length_b   1.000
_cell.length_c   1.000
_cell.angle_alpha   90.00
_cell.angle_beta   90.00
_cell.angle_gamma   90.00
#
_symmetry.space_group_name_H-M   'P 1'
#
loop_
_entity.id
_entity.type
_entity.pdbx_description
1 polymer ?
#
loop_
_entity_poly.entity_id
_entity_poly.type
_entity_poly.pdbx_seq_one_letter_code
_entity_poly.pdbx_strand_id
1 'polypeptide(L)'
;MKLPSSRWTRALTRDAKVGKGLSKDEKAQILSLQHWLEAIDPRHRYGHNLHFFYDMWFNYGSSQPFFYWLDVGDGKEANLERCPRSTLQRQRIEYLGPVSLEKHVHSPCVFF
;
A
#
# COMPACT_ATOMS: atom_id res chain seq x y z
N MET A 1 34.39 -16.38 33.51
CA MET A 1 33.70 -15.21 32.96
C MET A 1 32.28 -15.63 32.55
N LYS A 2 31.25 -15.14 33.23
CA LYS A 2 29.83 -15.44 32.91
C LYS A 2 29.26 -14.25 32.14
N LEU A 3 28.80 -14.46 30.91
CA LEU A 3 28.02 -13.46 30.19
C LEU A 3 26.66 -13.26 30.90
N PRO A 4 26.17 -12.02 31.07
CA PRO A 4 24.87 -11.78 31.68
C PRO A 4 23.77 -12.40 30.80
N SER A 5 22.99 -13.31 31.37
CA SER A 5 21.76 -13.81 30.76
C SER A 5 20.73 -12.68 30.76
N SER A 6 20.78 -11.85 29.71
CA SER A 6 19.80 -10.80 29.48
C SER A 6 18.43 -11.44 29.22
N ARG A 7 17.36 -10.74 29.62
CA ARG A 7 15.95 -11.18 29.53
C ARG A 7 15.47 -11.64 28.14
N TRP A 8 16.30 -11.52 27.11
CA TRP A 8 15.99 -11.79 25.70
C TRP A 8 16.08 -13.26 25.30
N THR A 9 16.79 -14.12 26.05
CA THR A 9 17.03 -15.51 25.59
C THR A 9 15.83 -16.45 25.77
N ARG A 10 14.79 -16.05 26.51
CA ARG A 10 13.57 -16.86 26.71
C ARG A 10 12.48 -16.64 25.64
N ALA A 11 12.61 -15.61 24.81
CA ALA A 11 11.63 -15.32 23.75
C ALA A 11 11.78 -16.28 22.54
N LEU A 12 12.98 -16.82 22.30
CA LEU A 12 13.26 -17.65 21.10
C LEU A 12 12.70 -19.07 21.16
N THR A 13 12.27 -19.57 22.32
CA THR A 13 11.90 -20.99 22.49
C THR A 13 10.40 -21.23 22.68
N ARG A 14 9.56 -20.19 22.56
CA ARG A 14 8.10 -20.29 22.57
C ARG A 14 7.43 -19.99 21.24
N ASP A 15 8.19 -19.58 20.22
CA ASP A 15 7.63 -19.21 18.91
C ASP A 15 7.29 -20.41 18.01
N ALA A 16 7.67 -21.62 18.42
CA ALA A 16 7.25 -22.86 17.73
C ALA A 16 5.78 -23.26 18.01
N LYS A 17 5.00 -22.42 18.72
CA LYS A 17 3.55 -22.59 18.95
C LYS A 17 2.69 -21.37 18.57
N VAL A 18 3.22 -20.47 17.74
CA VAL A 18 2.44 -19.43 17.03
C VAL A 18 2.31 -19.75 15.53
N GLY A 19 2.79 -20.91 15.09
CA GLY A 19 2.57 -21.39 13.74
C GLY A 19 1.19 -22.04 13.57
N LYS A 20 0.16 -21.24 13.26
CA LYS A 20 -1.03 -21.58 12.44
C LYS A 20 -2.19 -20.63 12.74
N GLY A 21 -2.07 -19.39 12.26
CA GLY A 21 -3.13 -18.40 12.34
C GLY A 21 -3.02 -17.23 11.35
N LEU A 22 -2.02 -17.24 10.46
CA LEU A 22 -2.06 -16.41 9.25
C LEU A 22 -3.13 -17.02 8.35
N SER A 23 -4.39 -16.74 8.68
CA SER A 23 -5.49 -16.92 7.74
C SER A 23 -5.05 -16.23 6.46
N LYS A 24 -4.94 -17.01 5.38
CA LYS A 24 -4.68 -16.57 4.02
C LYS A 24 -5.92 -15.82 3.52
N ASP A 25 -6.32 -14.77 4.22
CA ASP A 25 -7.39 -13.91 3.76
C ASP A 25 -6.82 -13.04 2.65
N GLU A 26 -6.88 -13.58 1.43
CA GLU A 26 -6.43 -12.94 0.20
C GLU A 26 -7.07 -11.55 0.05
N LYS A 27 -8.33 -11.39 0.48
CA LYS A 27 -9.02 -10.11 0.42
C LYS A 27 -8.40 -9.11 1.39
N ALA A 28 -8.05 -9.54 2.60
CA ALA A 28 -7.37 -8.69 3.57
C ALA A 28 -5.97 -8.26 3.08
N GLN A 29 -5.25 -9.14 2.40
CA GLN A 29 -3.93 -8.81 1.81
C GLN A 29 -4.07 -7.81 0.66
N ILE A 30 -5.01 -8.03 -0.26
CA ILE A 30 -5.32 -7.10 -1.36
C ILE A 30 -5.70 -5.73 -0.79
N LEU A 31 -6.58 -5.69 0.21
CA LEU A 31 -7.00 -4.44 0.84
C LEU A 31 -5.83 -3.71 1.53
N SER A 32 -4.98 -4.47 2.24
CA SER A 32 -3.78 -3.92 2.88
C SER A 32 -2.81 -3.34 1.85
N LEU A 33 -2.61 -4.02 0.72
CA LEU A 33 -1.77 -3.54 -0.38
C LEU A 33 -2.35 -2.27 -1.01
N GLN A 34 -3.66 -2.22 -1.23
CA GLN A 34 -4.33 -1.03 -1.75
C GLN A 34 -4.09 0.17 -0.84
N HIS A 35 -4.36 0.06 0.46
CA HIS A 35 -4.14 1.16 1.41
C HIS A 35 -2.67 1.56 1.52
N TRP A 36 -1.75 0.59 1.47
CA TRP A 36 -0.33 0.89 1.48
C TRP A 36 0.10 1.68 0.25
N LEU A 37 -0.33 1.27 -0.96
CA LEU A 37 -0.05 1.99 -2.20
C LEU A 37 -0.59 3.41 -2.20
N GLU A 38 -1.80 3.61 -1.67
CA GLU A 38 -2.40 4.93 -1.54
C GLU A 38 -1.60 5.84 -0.60
N ALA A 39 -1.21 5.31 0.56
CA ALA A 39 -0.49 6.07 1.58
C ALA A 39 0.90 6.52 1.13
N ILE A 40 1.58 5.71 0.29
CA ILE A 40 2.94 6.02 -0.18
C ILE A 40 2.98 6.75 -1.52
N ASP A 41 1.87 6.77 -2.30
CA ASP A 41 1.85 7.40 -3.61
C ASP A 41 1.95 8.93 -3.48
N PRO A 42 3.04 9.56 -3.97
CA PRO A 42 3.19 11.02 -3.89
C PRO A 42 2.12 11.78 -4.67
N ARG A 43 1.46 11.12 -5.63
CA ARG A 43 0.39 11.69 -6.44
C ARG A 43 -0.99 11.47 -5.84
N HIS A 44 -1.07 10.77 -4.71
CA HIS A 44 -2.30 10.49 -3.96
C HIS A 44 -3.41 9.89 -4.84
N ARG A 45 -3.06 8.97 -5.75
CA ARG A 45 -4.04 8.20 -6.53
C ARG A 45 -4.67 7.13 -5.64
N TYR A 46 -5.91 6.76 -5.94
CA TYR A 46 -6.59 5.70 -5.20
C TYR A 46 -5.83 4.38 -5.27
N GLY A 47 -5.56 3.80 -4.10
CA GLY A 47 -4.86 2.52 -3.95
C GLY A 47 -5.54 1.38 -4.70
N HIS A 48 -6.87 1.41 -4.73
CA HIS A 48 -7.69 0.47 -5.50
C HIS A 48 -7.32 0.42 -6.99
N ASN A 49 -7.08 1.58 -7.60
CA ASN A 49 -6.68 1.66 -9.00
C ASN A 49 -5.20 1.31 -9.18
N LEU A 50 -4.34 1.74 -8.25
CA LEU A 50 -2.90 1.46 -8.28
C LEU A 50 -2.60 -0.04 -8.23
N HIS A 51 -3.39 -0.82 -7.49
CA HIS A 51 -3.20 -2.27 -7.36
C HIS A 51 -3.17 -2.99 -8.71
N PHE A 52 -4.03 -2.62 -9.66
CA PHE A 52 -4.04 -3.27 -10.98
C PHE A 52 -2.72 -3.07 -11.75
N PHE A 53 -2.12 -1.89 -11.62
CA PHE A 53 -0.84 -1.59 -12.24
C PHE A 53 0.32 -2.22 -11.46
N TYR A 54 0.19 -2.35 -10.15
CA TYR A 54 1.16 -3.04 -9.31
C TYR A 54 1.25 -4.53 -9.68
N ASP A 55 0.12 -5.20 -9.87
CA ASP A 55 0.08 -6.60 -10.32
C ASP A 55 0.79 -6.76 -11.68
N MET A 56 0.54 -5.84 -12.62
CA MET A 56 1.19 -5.84 -13.92
C MET A 56 2.71 -5.63 -13.81
N TRP A 57 3.15 -4.65 -13.02
CA TRP A 57 4.57 -4.38 -12.76
C TRP A 57 5.27 -5.59 -12.14
N PHE A 58 4.64 -6.21 -11.14
CA PHE A 58 5.14 -7.38 -10.44
C PHE A 58 5.28 -8.58 -11.39
N ASN A 59 4.25 -8.85 -12.20
CA ASN A 59 4.26 -9.95 -13.16
C ASN A 59 5.23 -9.73 -14.33
N TYR A 60 5.43 -8.47 -14.75
CA TYR A 60 6.41 -8.11 -15.77
C TYR A 60 7.86 -8.30 -15.27
N GLY A 61 8.07 -8.37 -13.96
CA GLY A 61 9.39 -8.56 -13.36
C GLY A 61 10.33 -7.38 -13.61
N SER A 62 9.80 -6.17 -13.71
CA SER A 62 10.61 -4.98 -13.96
C SER A 62 11.59 -4.72 -12.82
N SER A 63 12.83 -4.33 -13.17
CA SER A 63 13.83 -3.86 -12.20
C SER A 63 13.61 -2.40 -11.78
N GLN A 64 12.74 -1.68 -12.49
CA GLN A 64 12.41 -0.29 -12.16
C GLN A 64 11.51 -0.25 -10.92
N PRO A 65 11.72 0.69 -9.97
CA PRO A 65 10.78 0.88 -8.86
C PRO A 65 9.36 1.17 -9.37
N PHE A 66 8.34 0.66 -8.68
CA PHE A 66 6.95 0.70 -9.15
C PHE A 66 6.49 2.09 -9.65
N PHE A 67 6.61 3.15 -8.85
CA PHE A 67 6.15 4.48 -9.26
C PHE A 67 6.98 5.08 -10.40
N TYR A 68 8.29 4.79 -10.45
CA TYR A 68 9.13 5.20 -11.57
C TYR A 68 8.67 4.51 -12.85
N TRP A 69 8.53 3.18 -12.81
CA TRP A 69 8.02 2.38 -13.92
C TRP A 69 6.65 2.88 -14.38
N LEU A 70 5.78 3.20 -13.43
CA LEU A 70 4.42 3.62 -13.69
C LEU A 70 4.37 5.01 -14.33
N ASP A 71 5.16 5.98 -13.88
CA ASP A 71 5.01 7.39 -14.28
C ASP A 71 5.98 7.84 -15.37
N VAL A 72 7.17 7.24 -15.46
CA VAL A 72 8.27 7.69 -16.34
C VAL A 72 8.83 6.56 -17.19
N GLY A 73 8.93 5.37 -16.61
CA GLY A 73 9.59 4.21 -17.19
C GLY A 73 8.70 3.40 -18.13
N ASP A 74 8.92 2.09 -18.13
CA ASP A 74 8.42 1.21 -19.18
C ASP A 74 6.90 1.01 -19.12
N GLY A 75 6.31 1.23 -17.94
CA GLY A 75 4.87 1.13 -17.69
C GLY A 75 4.09 2.41 -17.99
N LYS A 76 4.73 3.49 -18.45
CA LYS A 76 4.09 4.80 -18.63
C LYS A 76 2.90 4.77 -19.60
N GLU A 77 3.00 3.95 -20.64
CA GLU A 77 1.98 3.76 -21.68
C GLU A 77 1.06 2.57 -21.41
N ALA A 78 1.26 1.88 -20.28
CA ALA A 78 0.43 0.74 -19.96
C ALA A 78 -1.00 1.21 -19.66
N ASN A 79 -1.97 0.56 -20.30
CA ASN A 79 -3.38 0.89 -20.19
C ASN A 79 -4.18 -0.40 -19.97
N LEU A 80 -4.95 -0.46 -18.89
CA LEU A 80 -5.74 -1.63 -18.51
C LEU A 80 -7.21 -1.38 -18.83
N GLU A 81 -7.92 -2.37 -19.37
CA GLU A 81 -9.36 -2.23 -19.64
C GLU A 81 -10.16 -1.98 -18.37
N ARG A 82 -9.80 -2.65 -17.27
CA ARG A 82 -10.45 -2.51 -15.95
C ARG A 82 -10.23 -1.15 -15.32
N CYS A 83 -9.07 -0.54 -15.55
CA CYS A 83 -8.72 0.78 -15.05
C CYS A 83 -7.93 1.53 -16.12
N PRO A 84 -8.62 2.27 -17.00
CA PRO A 84 -7.95 3.09 -17.99
C PRO A 84 -6.99 4.06 -17.32
N ARG A 85 -5.84 4.29 -17.96
CA ARG A 85 -4.80 5.21 -17.47
C ARG A 85 -5.37 6.61 -17.16
N SER A 86 -6.30 7.08 -17.98
CA SER A 86 -7.01 8.35 -17.76
C SER A 86 -7.84 8.36 -16.48
N THR A 87 -8.44 7.23 -16.10
CA THR A 87 -9.15 7.07 -14.83
C THR A 87 -8.19 7.08 -13.66
N LEU A 88 -7.07 6.34 -13.74
CA LEU A 88 -6.01 6.37 -12.71
C LEU A 88 -5.49 7.79 -12.46
N GLN A 89 -5.30 8.57 -13.53
CA GLN A 89 -4.80 9.94 -13.40
C GLN A 89 -5.85 10.93 -12.92
N ARG A 90 -7.13 10.71 -13.22
CA ARG A 90 -8.25 11.59 -12.83
C ARG A 90 -8.68 11.36 -11.38
N GLN A 91 -8.71 10.12 -10.93
CA GLN A 91 -9.16 9.78 -9.58
C GLN A 91 -8.00 9.89 -8.59
N ARG A 92 -7.96 11.02 -7.86
CA ARG A 92 -6.97 11.30 -6.81
C ARG A 92 -7.66 11.82 -5.56
N ILE A 93 -7.04 11.59 -4.42
CA ILE A 93 -7.45 12.12 -3.13
C ILE A 93 -6.77 13.47 -2.93
N GLU A 94 -7.57 14.49 -2.65
CA GLU A 94 -7.05 15.78 -2.20
C GLU A 94 -7.02 15.77 -0.68
N TYR A 95 -5.81 15.74 -0.12
CA TYR A 95 -5.63 15.92 1.32
C TYR A 95 -5.89 17.38 1.64
N LEU A 96 -7.07 17.65 2.20
CA LEU A 96 -7.30 18.93 2.84
C LEU A 96 -6.33 19.01 4.02
N GLY A 97 -5.38 19.96 3.95
CA GLY A 97 -4.54 20.33 5.09
C GLY A 97 -5.41 20.80 6.26
N PRO A 98 -4.84 21.13 7.42
CA PRO A 98 -5.61 21.63 8.57
C PRO A 98 -6.31 22.95 8.20
N VAL A 99 -7.49 22.84 7.59
CA VAL A 99 -8.46 23.90 7.43
C VAL A 99 -8.90 24.22 8.84
N SER A 100 -8.64 25.45 9.28
CA SER A 100 -9.19 26.02 10.51
C SER A 100 -10.65 25.59 10.65
N LEU A 101 -10.92 24.76 11.67
CA LEU A 101 -12.18 24.08 11.94
C LEU A 101 -13.34 25.07 12.20
N GLU A 102 -13.89 25.67 11.16
CA GLU A 102 -15.14 26.43 11.31
C GLU A 102 -16.20 26.16 10.25
N LYS A 103 -15.92 25.54 9.10
CA LYS A 103 -16.96 25.30 8.09
C LYS A 103 -16.69 23.99 7.35
N HIS A 104 -17.75 23.19 7.19
CA HIS A 104 -17.84 21.86 6.54
C HIS A 104 -17.89 20.65 7.49
N VAL A 105 -18.99 20.58 8.25
CA VAL A 105 -19.60 19.30 8.63
C VAL A 105 -20.22 18.71 7.35
N HIS A 106 -19.84 17.47 7.00
CA HIS A 106 -20.26 16.66 5.82
C HIS A 106 -19.31 16.55 4.62
N SER A 107 -18.04 16.23 4.88
CA SER A 107 -17.37 15.20 4.07
C SER A 107 -16.55 14.34 5.03
N PRO A 108 -16.73 13.00 5.06
CA PRO A 108 -15.93 12.17 5.96
C PRO A 108 -14.48 12.29 5.49
N CYS A 109 -13.66 12.95 6.30
CA CYS A 109 -12.22 12.83 6.23
C CYS A 109 -11.90 11.33 6.22
N VAL A 110 -11.38 10.84 5.11
CA VAL A 110 -10.78 9.51 5.01
C VAL A 110 -9.41 9.56 5.69
N PHE A 111 -9.43 9.39 7.01
CA PHE A 111 -8.28 8.94 7.77
C PHE A 111 -8.56 7.50 8.21
N PHE A 112 -7.71 6.55 7.78
CA PHE A 112 -7.50 5.30 8.50
C PHE A 112 -6.57 5.54 9.69
#